data_AF-A0A9W3X3W6-F1
#
_entry.id   AF-A0A9W3X3W6-F1
#
_cell.length_a   1.000
_cell.length_b   1.000
_cell.length_c   1.000
_cell.angle_alpha   90.00
_cell.angle_beta   90.00
_cell.angle_gamma   90.00
#
_symmetry.space_group_name_H-M   'P 1'
#
loop_
_entity.id
_entity.type
_entity.pdbx_description
1 polymer ?
#
loop_
_entity_poly.entity_id
_entity_poly.type
_entity_poly.pdbx_seq_one_letter_code
_entity_poly.pdbx_strand_id
1 'polypeptide(L)'
;MSKSYKKKYQTKSPEEKKEAVQALTKKMEKSVEGYFRTPGDLKEYLTFMAKFYHYSPSNISLIQSQFQGANAVGSFSFWKEKGFPVKKGEKGIKILVPNRTVAKLKDKDGTWKSVTKASEQEKKQIESKSVEVKPGRLYFAVGHVFDVSQTNAKAEDLPRIFPNRWLEGSVTDYQSLYKGMEAIAEKNGVKIIAPKSELGVAKGVSYPLTKEVALNPRNSELQNVKTLLHELAHAKLHTAETRMNYTAPEKEFQAEMTAYAVSSYFGIDTSEYSLGYLASWTQGKEMKDKTKLLKEVHETSIEFIETIESSLEKEKANEKGVDHMEKQVSENKDGNVRDNFEVLTGIQQNAQRLINERLGLNFEKHWENYEIQLSEDNRVLEEINPNIRLNLGEMEQIVYEFGTNREQDTFKKIVDTLEPYYEADLLEDSFNDIPIAENLSGIYDIICTKKDVSYDT
;
A
#
# COMPACT_ATOMS: atom_id res chain seq x y z
N MET A 1 -5.80 -35.00 -6.78
CA MET A 1 -4.34 -34.98 -7.03
C MET A 1 -3.99 -33.68 -7.78
N SER A 2 -3.65 -32.63 -7.04
CA SER A 2 -3.20 -31.35 -7.61
C SER A 2 -1.74 -31.52 -8.05
N LYS A 3 -1.49 -31.56 -9.36
CA LYS A 3 -0.13 -31.46 -9.89
C LYS A 3 0.29 -29.99 -9.80
N SER A 4 0.90 -29.62 -8.68
CA SER A 4 1.63 -28.35 -8.52
C SER A 4 2.87 -28.40 -9.42
N TYR A 5 2.75 -27.90 -10.65
CA TYR A 5 3.90 -27.64 -11.49
C TYR A 5 4.42 -26.23 -11.16
N LYS A 6 5.30 -26.12 -10.16
CA LYS A 6 6.17 -24.95 -9.96
C LYS A 6 7.13 -24.86 -11.14
N LYS A 7 6.73 -24.21 -12.23
CA LYS A 7 7.64 -23.94 -13.35
C LYS A 7 8.54 -22.77 -12.95
N LYS A 8 9.65 -23.08 -12.25
CA LYS A 8 10.65 -22.09 -11.83
C LYS A 8 11.20 -21.35 -13.04
N TYR A 9 11.31 -20.02 -12.94
CA TYR A 9 11.88 -19.16 -13.98
C TYR A 9 13.34 -19.54 -14.28
N GLN A 10 13.65 -19.75 -15.57
CA GLN A 10 15.00 -20.06 -16.08
C GLN A 10 15.62 -18.80 -16.68
N THR A 11 16.80 -18.43 -16.17
CA THR A 11 17.60 -17.31 -16.68
C THR A 11 17.98 -17.55 -18.14
N LYS A 12 17.81 -16.55 -19.00
CA LYS A 12 18.24 -16.64 -20.41
C LYS A 12 19.65 -16.09 -20.61
N SER A 13 20.30 -16.39 -21.73
CA SER A 13 21.58 -15.76 -22.11
C SER A 13 21.41 -14.26 -22.40
N PRO A 14 22.50 -13.45 -22.39
CA PRO A 14 22.44 -12.04 -22.77
C PRO A 14 21.86 -11.79 -24.17
N GLU A 15 22.18 -12.66 -25.14
CA GLU A 15 21.67 -12.60 -26.51
C GLU A 15 20.16 -12.91 -26.53
N GLU A 16 19.74 -13.97 -25.85
CA GLU A 16 18.32 -14.35 -25.76
C GLU A 16 17.47 -13.27 -25.05
N LYS A 17 18.05 -12.56 -24.06
CA LYS A 17 17.40 -11.39 -23.42
C LYS A 17 17.16 -10.28 -24.43
N LYS A 18 18.21 -9.90 -25.17
CA LYS A 18 18.14 -8.85 -26.20
C LYS A 18 17.10 -9.19 -27.25
N GLU A 19 17.14 -10.41 -27.79
CA GLU A 19 16.17 -10.87 -28.79
C GLU A 19 14.74 -10.91 -28.24
N ALA A 20 14.55 -11.39 -27.01
CA ALA A 20 13.23 -11.41 -26.38
C ALA A 20 12.66 -10.00 -26.18
N VAL A 21 13.44 -9.07 -25.64
CA VAL A 21 13.01 -7.67 -25.44
C VAL A 21 12.68 -7.03 -26.79
N GLN A 22 13.53 -7.18 -27.81
CA GLN A 22 13.28 -6.65 -29.15
C GLN A 22 11.99 -7.20 -29.76
N ALA A 23 11.76 -8.52 -29.66
CA ALA A 23 10.56 -9.17 -30.16
C ALA A 23 9.30 -8.66 -29.44
N LEU A 24 9.35 -8.53 -28.11
CA LEU A 24 8.24 -8.04 -27.29
C LEU A 24 7.89 -6.59 -27.64
N THR A 25 8.88 -5.70 -27.71
CA THR A 25 8.62 -4.30 -28.05
C THR A 25 8.10 -4.13 -29.47
N LYS A 26 8.64 -4.88 -30.44
CA LYS A 26 8.18 -4.81 -31.84
C LYS A 26 6.74 -5.32 -31.98
N LYS A 27 6.39 -6.38 -31.23
CA LYS A 27 5.01 -6.88 -31.15
C LYS A 27 4.08 -5.79 -30.59
N MET A 28 4.43 -5.19 -29.46
CA MET A 28 3.64 -4.15 -28.82
C MET A 28 3.47 -2.93 -29.71
N GLU A 29 4.54 -2.44 -30.35
CA GLU A 29 4.50 -1.32 -31.27
C GLU A 29 3.49 -1.54 -32.40
N LYS A 30 3.56 -2.70 -33.06
CA LYS A 30 2.61 -3.09 -34.10
C LYS A 30 1.18 -3.18 -33.57
N SER A 31 1.00 -3.69 -32.36
CA SER A 31 -0.31 -3.81 -31.73
C SER A 31 -0.89 -2.44 -31.33
N VAL A 32 -0.07 -1.47 -30.91
CA VAL A 32 -0.49 -0.09 -30.63
C VAL A 32 -0.91 0.63 -31.91
N GLU A 33 -0.17 0.49 -33.01
CA GLU A 33 -0.51 1.08 -34.32
C GLU A 33 -1.85 0.56 -34.87
N GLY A 34 -2.17 -0.70 -34.60
CA GLY A 34 -3.43 -1.34 -34.98
C GLY A 34 -4.54 -1.23 -33.92
N TYR A 35 -4.33 -0.53 -32.81
CA TYR A 35 -5.31 -0.46 -31.72
C TYR A 35 -6.40 0.56 -32.03
N PHE A 36 -7.63 0.09 -32.15
CA PHE A 36 -8.80 0.96 -32.32
C PHE A 36 -9.89 0.60 -31.32
N ARG A 37 -10.56 1.63 -30.78
CA ARG A 37 -11.80 1.45 -30.02
C ARG A 37 -12.90 1.06 -31.00
N THR A 38 -13.59 -0.04 -30.72
CA THR A 38 -14.70 -0.48 -31.56
C THR A 38 -15.99 0.28 -31.22
N PRO A 39 -16.98 0.34 -32.12
CA PRO A 39 -18.31 0.84 -31.78
C PRO A 39 -18.95 0.09 -30.60
N GLY A 40 -18.63 -1.20 -30.44
CA GLY A 40 -19.05 -2.02 -29.30
C GLY A 40 -18.46 -1.51 -27.97
N ASP A 41 -17.15 -1.26 -27.93
CA ASP A 41 -16.48 -0.71 -26.75
C ASP A 41 -17.08 0.65 -26.34
N LEU A 42 -17.34 1.51 -27.31
CA LEU A 42 -17.94 2.83 -27.06
C LEU A 42 -19.37 2.70 -26.53
N LYS A 43 -20.17 1.81 -27.13
CA LYS A 43 -21.54 1.55 -26.68
C LYS A 43 -21.56 1.04 -25.24
N GLU A 44 -20.68 0.10 -24.91
CA GLU A 44 -20.55 -0.44 -23.55
C GLU A 44 -20.16 0.65 -22.56
N TYR A 45 -19.14 1.45 -22.89
CA TYR A 45 -18.70 2.57 -22.06
C TYR A 45 -19.81 3.60 -21.82
N LEU A 46 -20.48 4.06 -22.88
CA LEU A 46 -21.57 5.04 -22.77
C LEU A 46 -22.76 4.47 -21.98
N THR A 47 -23.09 3.19 -22.19
CA THR A 47 -24.15 2.50 -21.43
C THR A 47 -23.82 2.41 -19.95
N PHE A 48 -22.55 2.17 -19.61
CA PHE A 48 -22.09 2.17 -18.22
C PHE A 48 -22.17 3.57 -17.61
N MET A 49 -21.63 4.59 -18.29
CA MET A 49 -21.62 5.97 -17.79
C MET A 49 -23.03 6.57 -17.66
N ALA A 50 -23.98 6.16 -18.50
CA ALA A 50 -25.38 6.59 -18.41
C ALA A 50 -26.09 6.19 -17.10
N LYS A 51 -25.52 5.26 -16.32
CA LYS A 51 -26.05 4.85 -15.00
C LYS A 51 -25.77 5.89 -13.90
N PHE A 52 -24.84 6.81 -14.12
CA PHE A 52 -24.36 7.75 -13.12
C PHE A 52 -25.01 9.13 -13.25
N TYR A 53 -25.03 9.87 -12.13
CA TYR A 53 -25.49 11.24 -12.13
C TYR A 53 -24.51 12.17 -12.86
N HIS A 54 -25.06 13.16 -13.56
CA HIS A 54 -24.28 14.28 -14.06
C HIS A 54 -24.12 15.31 -12.94
N TYR A 55 -23.01 15.23 -12.22
CA TYR A 55 -22.70 16.17 -11.14
C TYR A 55 -22.46 17.59 -11.66
N SER A 56 -22.74 18.59 -10.83
CA SER A 56 -22.40 19.97 -11.14
C SER A 56 -20.87 20.15 -11.23
N PRO A 57 -20.37 21.15 -11.98
CA PRO A 57 -18.93 21.44 -12.05
C PRO A 57 -18.27 21.61 -10.67
N SER A 58 -18.99 22.21 -9.72
CA SER A 58 -18.51 22.37 -8.33
C SER A 58 -18.34 21.03 -7.62
N ASN A 59 -19.30 20.11 -7.74
CA ASN A 59 -19.18 18.78 -7.16
C ASN A 59 -18.10 17.95 -7.86
N ILE A 60 -17.96 18.08 -9.18
CA ILE A 60 -16.86 17.43 -9.93
C ILE A 60 -15.51 17.92 -9.39
N SER A 61 -15.31 19.24 -9.29
CA SER A 61 -14.05 19.81 -8.76
C SER A 61 -13.78 19.37 -7.31
N LEU A 62 -14.80 19.35 -6.46
CA LEU A 62 -14.70 18.91 -5.07
C LEU A 62 -14.37 17.41 -4.95
N ILE A 63 -14.93 16.57 -5.83
CA ILE A 63 -14.59 15.15 -5.90
C ILE A 63 -13.12 14.99 -6.29
N GLN A 64 -12.68 15.67 -7.36
CA GLN A 64 -11.32 15.56 -7.89
C GLN A 64 -10.24 16.01 -6.88
N SER A 65 -10.54 17.00 -6.02
CA SER A 65 -9.57 17.46 -5.01
C SER A 65 -9.39 16.50 -3.83
N GLN A 66 -10.38 15.64 -3.57
CA GLN A 66 -10.33 14.62 -2.51
C GLN A 66 -9.88 13.26 -3.05
N PHE A 67 -10.27 12.93 -4.28
CA PHE A 67 -10.01 11.66 -4.94
C PHE A 67 -9.78 11.88 -6.43
N GLN A 68 -8.52 12.12 -6.77
CA GLN A 68 -8.13 12.48 -8.13
C GLN A 68 -8.48 11.37 -9.14
N GLY A 69 -9.04 11.77 -10.28
CA GLY A 69 -9.40 10.92 -11.41
C GLY A 69 -10.68 10.09 -11.24
N ALA A 70 -11.45 10.30 -10.18
CA ALA A 70 -12.76 9.66 -10.00
C ALA A 70 -13.71 10.02 -11.16
N ASN A 71 -14.39 9.02 -11.72
CA ASN A 71 -15.30 9.22 -12.86
C ASN A 71 -16.66 8.55 -12.63
N ALA A 72 -16.65 7.31 -12.16
CA ALA A 72 -17.85 6.55 -11.87
C ALA A 72 -18.11 6.64 -10.37
N VAL A 73 -18.92 7.63 -9.98
CA VAL A 73 -19.13 8.01 -8.58
C VAL A 73 -20.61 7.88 -8.20
N GLY A 74 -20.86 7.23 -7.07
CA GLY A 74 -22.21 6.97 -6.57
C GLY A 74 -22.29 7.00 -5.04
N SER A 75 -23.49 7.14 -4.50
CA SER A 75 -23.70 7.03 -3.05
C SER A 75 -23.47 5.60 -2.56
N PHE A 76 -23.28 5.42 -1.25
CA PHE A 76 -23.17 4.08 -0.66
C PHE A 76 -24.38 3.20 -1.01
N SER A 77 -25.60 3.74 -0.90
CA SER A 77 -26.83 3.03 -1.24
C SER A 77 -26.92 2.69 -2.72
N PHE A 78 -26.49 3.59 -3.61
CA PHE A 78 -26.42 3.33 -5.05
C PHE A 78 -25.55 2.11 -5.34
N TRP A 79 -24.34 2.07 -4.78
CA TRP A 79 -23.40 0.97 -5.00
C TRP A 79 -23.91 -0.36 -4.43
N LYS A 80 -24.52 -0.32 -3.24
CA LYS A 80 -25.19 -1.47 -2.64
C LYS A 80 -26.33 -2.01 -3.53
N GLU A 81 -27.17 -1.14 -4.09
CA GLU A 81 -28.26 -1.53 -4.98
C GLU A 81 -27.74 -2.15 -6.29
N LYS A 82 -26.61 -1.65 -6.80
CA LYS A 82 -25.96 -2.21 -8.01
C LYS A 82 -25.20 -3.52 -7.76
N GLY A 83 -25.17 -4.03 -6.54
CA GLY A 83 -24.47 -5.27 -6.20
C GLY A 83 -22.95 -5.12 -5.99
N PHE A 84 -22.46 -3.87 -5.96
CA PHE A 84 -21.04 -3.56 -5.80
C PHE A 84 -20.78 -2.79 -4.51
N PRO A 85 -20.95 -3.39 -3.32
CA PRO A 85 -20.76 -2.69 -2.05
C PRO A 85 -19.38 -2.04 -1.94
N VAL A 86 -19.35 -0.88 -1.27
CA VAL A 86 -18.12 -0.17 -0.92
C VAL A 86 -17.29 -1.05 0.04
N LYS A 87 -15.98 -1.14 -0.21
CA LYS A 87 -15.05 -1.90 0.62
C LYS A 87 -14.97 -1.31 2.03
N LYS A 88 -14.82 -2.18 3.04
CA LYS A 88 -14.69 -1.77 4.44
C LYS A 88 -13.45 -0.89 4.61
N GLY A 89 -13.60 0.24 5.31
CA GLY A 89 -12.51 1.18 5.59
C GLY A 89 -12.34 2.30 4.57
N GLU A 90 -13.03 2.25 3.43
CA GLU A 90 -13.00 3.33 2.44
C GLU A 90 -13.65 4.61 2.97
N LYS A 91 -13.00 5.75 2.69
CA LYS A 91 -13.48 7.07 3.11
C LYS A 91 -14.38 7.65 2.03
N GLY A 92 -15.55 8.17 2.44
CA GLY A 92 -16.48 8.82 1.53
C GLY A 92 -15.96 10.15 1.01
N ILE A 93 -16.13 10.38 -0.29
CA ILE A 93 -15.82 11.63 -0.98
C ILE A 93 -16.97 12.61 -0.75
N LYS A 94 -16.70 13.80 -0.21
CA LYS A 94 -17.74 14.77 0.12
C LYS A 94 -18.29 15.46 -1.12
N ILE A 95 -19.60 15.66 -1.17
CA ILE A 95 -20.31 16.46 -2.16
C ILE A 95 -21.31 17.42 -1.50
N LEU A 96 -21.70 18.47 -2.22
CA LEU A 96 -22.78 19.37 -1.82
C LEU A 96 -24.10 18.89 -2.41
N VAL A 97 -25.06 18.59 -1.54
CA VAL A 97 -26.40 18.12 -1.91
C VAL A 97 -27.41 19.24 -1.67
N PRO A 98 -28.14 19.70 -2.70
CA PRO A 98 -29.17 20.71 -2.54
C PRO A 98 -30.36 20.12 -1.77
N ASN A 99 -30.75 20.77 -0.68
CA ASN A 99 -31.91 20.45 0.12
C ASN A 99 -32.80 21.68 0.26
N ARG A 100 -34.11 21.48 0.39
CA ARG A 100 -35.06 22.57 0.64
C ARG A 100 -35.70 22.38 2.01
N THR A 101 -35.72 23.44 2.82
CA THR A 101 -36.54 23.43 4.02
C THR A 101 -38.01 23.37 3.62
N VAL A 102 -38.86 22.82 4.48
CA VAL A 102 -40.31 22.86 4.25
C VAL A 102 -40.78 24.31 4.30
N ALA A 103 -41.68 24.69 3.40
CA ALA A 103 -42.33 26.00 3.45
C ALA A 103 -43.15 26.12 4.75
N LYS A 104 -43.46 27.36 5.15
CA LYS A 104 -44.27 27.63 6.34
C LYS A 104 -45.45 28.53 5.98
N LEU A 105 -46.63 28.23 6.51
CA LEU A 105 -47.79 29.13 6.46
C LEU A 105 -47.97 29.83 7.81
N LYS A 106 -48.52 31.03 7.78
CA LYS A 106 -48.92 31.76 8.98
C LYS A 106 -50.36 31.39 9.32
N ASP A 107 -50.60 30.83 10.50
CA ASP A 107 -51.96 30.53 10.95
C ASP A 107 -52.71 31.79 11.43
N LYS A 108 -53.97 31.59 11.84
CA LYS A 108 -54.85 32.68 12.31
C LYS A 108 -54.33 33.36 13.57
N ASP A 109 -53.50 32.67 14.36
CA ASP A 109 -52.89 33.19 15.59
C ASP A 109 -51.55 33.91 15.31
N GLY A 110 -51.17 34.02 14.03
CA GLY A 110 -49.94 34.67 13.60
C GLY A 110 -48.69 33.79 13.71
N THR A 111 -48.84 32.51 14.07
CA THR A 111 -47.74 31.56 14.27
C THR A 111 -47.38 30.87 12.95
N TRP A 112 -46.08 30.65 12.73
CA TRP A 112 -45.58 29.98 11.53
C TRP A 112 -45.52 28.46 11.72
N LYS A 113 -46.30 27.71 10.96
CA LYS A 113 -46.28 26.24 10.96
C LYS A 113 -45.95 25.65 9.60
N SER A 114 -45.47 24.40 9.60
CA SER A 114 -45.09 23.69 8.37
C SER A 114 -46.29 23.45 7.46
N VAL A 115 -46.15 23.65 6.15
CA VAL A 115 -47.23 23.35 5.20
C VAL A 115 -47.62 21.87 5.18
N THR A 116 -46.69 20.98 5.51
CA THR A 116 -46.98 19.54 5.64
C THR A 116 -47.93 19.21 6.78
N LYS A 117 -48.13 20.14 7.73
CA LYS A 117 -49.07 20.03 8.85
C LYS A 117 -50.31 20.91 8.65
N ALA A 118 -50.56 21.41 7.44
CA ALA A 118 -51.73 22.23 7.13
C ALA A 118 -53.02 21.39 7.10
N SER A 119 -54.09 21.92 7.70
CA SER A 119 -55.44 21.36 7.60
C SER A 119 -56.02 21.53 6.18
N GLU A 120 -57.07 20.78 5.84
CA GLU A 120 -57.76 20.91 4.54
C GLU A 120 -58.24 22.34 4.23
N GLN A 121 -58.73 23.07 5.24
CA GLN A 121 -59.11 24.47 5.07
C GLN A 121 -57.91 25.38 4.79
N GLU A 122 -56.75 25.11 5.39
CA GLU A 122 -55.53 25.89 5.19
C GLU A 122 -54.89 25.60 3.83
N LYS A 123 -54.95 24.35 3.34
CA LYS A 123 -54.53 24.01 1.98
C LYS A 123 -55.32 24.80 0.93
N LYS A 124 -56.66 24.90 1.07
CA LYS A 124 -57.50 25.74 0.20
C LYS A 124 -57.11 27.22 0.26
N GLN A 125 -56.74 27.74 1.43
CA GLN A 125 -56.28 29.12 1.59
C GLN A 125 -54.89 29.36 0.96
N ILE A 126 -54.02 28.35 0.95
CA ILE A 126 -52.73 28.41 0.26
C ILE A 126 -52.93 28.48 -1.25
N GLU A 127 -53.83 27.66 -1.81
CA GLU A 127 -54.16 27.65 -3.24
C GLU A 127 -54.80 28.96 -3.71
N SER A 128 -55.72 29.53 -2.92
CA SER A 128 -56.35 30.83 -3.20
C SER A 128 -55.46 32.04 -2.90
N LYS A 129 -54.21 31.82 -2.41
CA LYS A 129 -53.28 32.86 -1.95
C LYS A 129 -53.86 33.78 -0.87
N SER A 130 -54.83 33.29 -0.08
CA SER A 130 -55.47 34.06 0.99
C SER A 130 -54.77 33.94 2.34
N VAL A 131 -53.64 33.24 2.42
CA VAL A 131 -52.80 33.10 3.62
C VAL A 131 -51.33 33.36 3.30
N GLU A 132 -50.60 33.97 4.23
CA GLU A 132 -49.18 34.28 4.06
C GLU A 132 -48.34 32.99 4.11
N VAL A 133 -47.55 32.73 3.07
CA VAL A 133 -46.67 31.56 2.98
C VAL A 133 -45.22 32.01 2.76
N LYS A 134 -44.33 31.54 3.63
CA LYS A 134 -42.88 31.65 3.46
C LYS A 134 -42.39 30.42 2.69
N PRO A 135 -41.81 30.59 1.48
CA PRO A 135 -41.29 29.46 0.72
C PRO A 135 -40.13 28.80 1.45
N GLY A 136 -39.93 27.51 1.15
CA GLY A 136 -38.77 26.77 1.61
C GLY A 136 -37.47 27.42 1.15
N ARG A 137 -36.46 27.45 2.02
CA ARG A 137 -35.13 27.95 1.68
C ARG A 137 -34.29 26.82 1.13
N LEU A 138 -33.60 27.07 0.01
CA LEU A 138 -32.57 26.17 -0.50
C LEU A 138 -31.34 26.29 0.39
N TYR A 139 -30.80 25.16 0.82
CA TYR A 139 -29.51 25.07 1.50
C TYR A 139 -28.76 23.84 0.98
N PHE A 140 -27.46 23.77 1.23
CA PHE A 140 -26.64 22.64 0.82
C PHE A 140 -26.19 21.86 2.05
N ALA A 141 -26.39 20.55 2.05
CA ALA A 141 -25.86 19.64 3.05
C ALA A 141 -24.66 18.88 2.48
N VAL A 142 -23.79 18.35 3.35
CA VAL A 142 -22.69 17.48 2.92
C VAL A 142 -23.22 16.06 2.73
N GLY A 143 -23.17 15.58 1.48
CA GLY A 143 -23.35 14.18 1.14
C GLY A 143 -22.02 13.46 0.95
N HIS A 144 -22.07 12.13 0.90
CA HIS A 144 -20.90 11.30 0.64
C HIS A 144 -21.15 10.35 -0.53
N VAL A 145 -20.15 10.23 -1.38
CA VAL A 145 -20.12 9.36 -2.55
C VAL A 145 -18.80 8.61 -2.61
N PHE A 146 -18.74 7.58 -3.43
CA PHE A 146 -17.60 6.69 -3.56
C PHE A 146 -17.33 6.44 -5.04
N ASP A 147 -16.07 6.41 -5.44
CA ASP A 147 -15.66 5.99 -6.77
C ASP A 147 -15.74 4.46 -6.90
N VAL A 148 -15.92 3.96 -8.12
CA VAL A 148 -15.99 2.51 -8.40
C VAL A 148 -14.77 1.74 -7.88
N SER A 149 -13.57 2.36 -7.86
CA SER A 149 -12.35 1.76 -7.32
C SER A 149 -12.41 1.48 -5.80
N GLN A 150 -13.30 2.17 -5.08
CA GLN A 150 -13.57 1.97 -3.66
C GLN A 150 -14.60 0.84 -3.41
N THR A 151 -15.09 0.19 -4.45
CA THR A 151 -16.06 -0.92 -4.37
C THR A 151 -15.38 -2.26 -4.64
N ASN A 152 -16.14 -3.35 -4.50
CA ASN A 152 -15.73 -4.69 -4.91
C ASN A 152 -16.02 -5.00 -6.40
N ALA A 153 -16.42 -4.00 -7.21
CA ALA A 153 -16.53 -4.16 -8.65
C ALA A 153 -15.19 -4.56 -9.25
N LYS A 154 -15.23 -5.54 -10.16
CA LYS A 154 -14.04 -6.10 -10.78
C LYS A 154 -13.79 -5.53 -12.17
N ALA A 155 -12.60 -5.77 -12.72
CA ALA A 155 -12.26 -5.41 -14.09
C ALA A 155 -13.24 -5.97 -15.14
N GLU A 156 -13.77 -7.17 -14.91
CA GLU A 156 -14.77 -7.83 -15.75
C GLU A 156 -16.17 -7.17 -15.69
N ASP A 157 -16.47 -6.43 -14.61
CA ASP A 157 -17.72 -5.70 -14.45
C ASP A 157 -17.69 -4.32 -15.14
N LEU A 158 -16.52 -3.90 -15.60
CA LEU A 158 -16.26 -2.59 -16.17
C LEU A 158 -16.06 -2.66 -17.68
N PRO A 159 -16.53 -1.64 -18.42
CA PRO A 159 -16.28 -1.55 -19.86
C PRO A 159 -14.81 -1.73 -20.19
N ARG A 160 -14.52 -2.38 -21.32
CA ARG A 160 -13.12 -2.64 -21.72
C ARG A 160 -12.25 -1.39 -21.78
N ILE A 161 -12.85 -0.29 -22.25
CA ILE A 161 -12.20 1.01 -22.40
C ILE A 161 -12.44 1.95 -21.22
N PHE A 162 -12.91 1.43 -20.07
CA PHE A 162 -13.10 2.24 -18.88
C PHE A 162 -11.76 2.87 -18.44
N PRO A 163 -11.68 4.20 -18.29
CA PRO A 163 -10.45 4.86 -17.91
C PRO A 163 -9.91 4.31 -16.58
N ASN A 164 -8.61 4.05 -16.52
CA ASN A 164 -7.93 3.59 -15.31
C ASN A 164 -8.53 2.31 -14.69
N ARG A 165 -9.10 1.40 -15.50
CA ARG A 165 -9.56 0.07 -15.06
C ARG A 165 -8.44 -0.66 -14.29
N TRP A 166 -8.73 -1.22 -13.11
CA TRP A 166 -7.70 -1.93 -12.33
C TRP A 166 -7.33 -3.27 -12.98
N LEU A 167 -6.06 -3.63 -12.92
CA LEU A 167 -5.64 -5.01 -13.17
C LEU A 167 -5.88 -5.85 -11.92
N GLU A 168 -6.43 -7.04 -12.10
CA GLU A 168 -6.68 -8.01 -11.05
C GLU A 168 -5.90 -9.28 -11.30
N GLY A 169 -5.40 -9.88 -10.24
CA GLY A 169 -4.67 -11.14 -10.31
C GLY A 169 -3.56 -11.23 -9.27
N SER A 170 -3.24 -12.46 -8.91
CA SER A 170 -2.03 -12.82 -8.17
C SER A 170 -0.88 -13.07 -9.15
N VAL A 171 0.36 -12.95 -8.66
CA VAL A 171 1.56 -13.24 -9.44
C VAL A 171 2.30 -14.41 -8.80
N THR A 172 2.67 -15.40 -9.62
CA THR A 172 3.50 -16.53 -9.15
C THR A 172 4.84 -16.01 -8.63
N ASP A 173 5.23 -16.45 -7.43
CA ASP A 173 6.46 -16.01 -6.75
C ASP A 173 6.54 -14.47 -6.60
N TYR A 174 5.39 -13.81 -6.37
CA TYR A 174 5.26 -12.35 -6.29
C TYR A 174 6.31 -11.71 -5.37
N GLN A 175 6.58 -12.28 -4.19
CA GLN A 175 7.53 -11.71 -3.23
C GLN A 175 8.96 -11.66 -3.77
N SER A 176 9.42 -12.75 -4.40
CA SER A 176 10.75 -12.80 -5.04
C SER A 176 10.85 -11.83 -6.21
N LEU A 177 9.81 -11.73 -7.02
CA LEU A 177 9.75 -10.73 -8.09
C LEU A 177 9.75 -9.30 -7.55
N TYR A 178 9.01 -9.05 -6.46
CA TYR A 178 8.93 -7.75 -5.81
C TYR A 178 10.28 -7.31 -5.27
N LYS A 179 11.02 -8.21 -4.60
CA LYS A 179 12.42 -7.95 -4.21
C LYS A 179 13.34 -7.68 -5.40
N GLY A 180 13.10 -8.33 -6.54
CA GLY A 180 13.79 -7.97 -7.79
C GLY A 180 13.52 -6.53 -8.21
N MET A 181 12.30 -6.03 -8.05
CA MET A 181 11.94 -4.63 -8.31
C MET A 181 12.50 -3.67 -7.25
N GLU A 182 12.59 -4.09 -5.99
CA GLU A 182 13.29 -3.33 -4.95
C GLU A 182 14.77 -3.18 -5.27
N ALA A 183 15.43 -4.25 -5.75
CA ALA A 183 16.81 -4.18 -6.21
C ALA A 183 17.01 -3.22 -7.40
N ILE A 184 16.01 -3.07 -8.29
CA ILE A 184 16.02 -2.02 -9.32
C ILE A 184 15.98 -0.64 -8.66
N ALA A 185 15.10 -0.43 -7.68
CA ALA A 185 15.00 0.85 -6.98
C ALA A 185 16.32 1.21 -6.29
N GLU A 186 16.90 0.29 -5.53
CA GLU A 186 18.19 0.44 -4.85
C GLU A 186 19.32 0.79 -5.83
N LYS A 187 19.46 0.02 -6.92
CA LYS A 187 20.49 0.24 -7.95
C LYS A 187 20.39 1.64 -8.58
N ASN A 188 19.17 2.17 -8.70
CA ASN A 188 18.92 3.49 -9.28
C ASN A 188 18.87 4.62 -8.24
N GLY A 189 19.14 4.33 -6.96
CA GLY A 189 19.07 5.31 -5.88
C GLY A 189 17.65 5.87 -5.67
N VAL A 190 16.63 5.04 -5.93
CA VAL A 190 15.21 5.36 -5.80
C VAL A 190 14.67 4.70 -4.54
N LYS A 191 13.85 5.42 -3.78
CA LYS A 191 13.16 4.87 -2.59
C LYS A 191 11.71 4.50 -2.93
N ILE A 192 11.29 3.30 -2.56
CA ILE A 192 9.88 2.92 -2.56
C ILE A 192 9.29 3.33 -1.21
N ILE A 193 8.30 4.21 -1.24
CA ILE A 193 7.68 4.78 -0.04
C ILE A 193 6.16 4.56 -0.04
N ALA A 194 5.55 4.73 1.13
CA ALA A 194 4.10 4.92 1.21
C ALA A 194 3.72 6.23 0.47
N PRO A 195 2.54 6.28 -0.18
CA PRO A 195 2.10 7.49 -0.87
C PRO A 195 1.95 8.67 0.09
N LYS A 196 2.43 9.85 -0.33
CA LYS A 196 2.42 11.07 0.49
C LYS A 196 1.01 11.63 0.75
N SER A 197 0.04 11.22 -0.05
CA SER A 197 -1.37 11.60 0.02
C SER A 197 -2.24 10.52 -0.61
N GLU A 198 -3.57 10.65 -0.47
CA GLU A 198 -4.51 9.82 -1.23
C GLU A 198 -4.23 9.96 -2.74
N LEU A 199 -4.04 8.82 -3.42
CA LEU A 199 -3.73 8.77 -4.85
C LEU A 199 -5.00 8.70 -5.72
N GLY A 200 -6.16 8.46 -5.11
CA GLY A 200 -7.40 8.32 -5.84
C GLY A 200 -7.36 7.12 -6.79
N VAL A 201 -7.65 7.36 -8.07
CA VAL A 201 -7.59 6.30 -9.10
C VAL A 201 -6.18 6.07 -9.67
N ALA A 202 -5.18 6.88 -9.30
CA ALA A 202 -3.81 6.67 -9.78
C ALA A 202 -3.23 5.40 -9.15
N LYS A 203 -2.52 4.58 -9.94
CA LYS A 203 -2.04 3.26 -9.48
C LYS A 203 -0.71 3.34 -8.76
N GLY A 204 0.06 4.36 -9.08
CA GLY A 204 1.34 4.68 -8.51
C GLY A 204 1.70 6.10 -8.89
N VAL A 205 2.82 6.56 -8.37
CA VAL A 205 3.37 7.86 -8.67
C VAL A 205 4.87 7.84 -8.50
N SER A 206 5.57 8.43 -9.46
CA SER A 206 6.98 8.78 -9.37
C SER A 206 7.13 10.24 -8.91
N TYR A 207 8.04 10.49 -7.98
CA TYR A 207 8.45 11.80 -7.50
C TYR A 207 9.89 12.10 -7.97
N PRO A 208 10.10 12.61 -9.20
CA PRO A 208 11.43 12.72 -9.79
C PRO A 208 12.41 13.59 -9.00
N LEU A 209 11.89 14.61 -8.30
CA LEU A 209 12.71 15.56 -7.54
C LEU A 209 13.29 14.95 -6.26
N THR A 210 12.57 14.01 -5.65
CA THR A 210 12.98 13.37 -4.39
C THR A 210 13.48 11.94 -4.61
N LYS A 211 13.48 11.45 -5.86
CA LYS A 211 13.85 10.07 -6.24
C LYS A 211 13.07 9.04 -5.43
N GLU A 212 11.77 9.22 -5.38
CA GLU A 212 10.85 8.33 -4.67
C GLU A 212 9.78 7.83 -5.61
N VAL A 213 9.28 6.62 -5.37
CA VAL A 213 8.09 6.07 -6.02
C VAL A 213 7.12 5.55 -4.95
N ALA A 214 5.83 5.60 -5.23
CA ALA A 214 4.81 5.05 -4.35
C ALA A 214 3.77 4.28 -5.16
N LEU A 215 3.22 3.23 -4.55
CA LEU A 215 2.11 2.44 -5.11
C LEU A 215 0.81 2.78 -4.38
N ASN A 216 -0.30 2.67 -5.09
CA ASN A 216 -1.62 2.76 -4.48
C ASN A 216 -1.88 1.51 -3.63
N PRO A 217 -2.23 1.65 -2.34
CA PRO A 217 -2.51 0.52 -1.45
C PRO A 217 -3.68 -0.37 -1.92
N ARG A 218 -4.51 0.10 -2.87
CA ARG A 218 -5.62 -0.66 -3.45
C ARG A 218 -5.22 -1.62 -4.58
N ASN A 219 -3.95 -1.63 -4.98
CA ASN A 219 -3.46 -2.47 -6.06
C ASN A 219 -3.49 -3.96 -5.70
N SER A 220 -3.83 -4.79 -6.69
CA SER A 220 -3.53 -6.22 -6.68
C SER A 220 -2.03 -6.47 -6.88
N GLU A 221 -1.57 -7.71 -6.69
CA GLU A 221 -0.18 -8.10 -6.98
C GLU A 221 0.17 -7.84 -8.46
N LEU A 222 -0.71 -8.22 -9.39
CA LEU A 222 -0.52 -7.97 -10.81
C LEU A 222 -0.40 -6.48 -11.12
N GLN A 223 -1.28 -5.66 -10.52
CA GLN A 223 -1.23 -4.21 -10.67
C GLN A 223 0.06 -3.64 -10.08
N ASN A 224 0.51 -4.14 -8.93
CA ASN A 224 1.76 -3.70 -8.30
C ASN A 224 2.98 -3.98 -9.17
N VAL A 225 3.10 -5.17 -9.77
CA VAL A 225 4.22 -5.49 -10.67
C VAL A 225 4.24 -4.52 -11.84
N LYS A 226 3.14 -4.42 -12.57
CA LYS A 226 3.02 -3.54 -13.73
C LYS A 226 3.35 -2.09 -13.37
N THR A 227 2.76 -1.60 -12.28
CA THR A 227 2.87 -0.20 -11.90
C THR A 227 4.24 0.12 -11.34
N LEU A 228 4.81 -0.72 -10.49
CA LEU A 228 6.13 -0.43 -9.92
C LEU A 228 7.20 -0.39 -11.02
N LEU A 229 7.17 -1.32 -11.98
CA LEU A 229 8.07 -1.27 -13.14
C LEU A 229 7.89 0.03 -13.95
N HIS A 230 6.66 0.49 -14.13
CA HIS A 230 6.35 1.75 -14.80
C HIS A 230 6.90 2.96 -14.02
N GLU A 231 6.66 3.06 -12.72
CA GLU A 231 7.17 4.17 -11.90
C GLU A 231 8.70 4.15 -11.78
N LEU A 232 9.33 2.97 -11.72
CA LEU A 232 10.78 2.81 -11.73
C LEU A 232 11.37 3.20 -13.08
N ALA A 233 10.71 2.88 -14.19
CA ALA A 233 11.12 3.35 -15.51
C ALA A 233 11.04 4.87 -15.60
N HIS A 234 10.00 5.50 -15.03
CA HIS A 234 9.96 6.95 -14.87
C HIS A 234 11.11 7.49 -14.02
N ALA A 235 11.37 6.89 -12.86
CA ALA A 235 12.44 7.34 -11.97
C ALA A 235 13.84 7.21 -12.60
N LYS A 236 14.04 6.20 -13.47
CA LYS A 236 15.27 5.98 -14.22
C LYS A 236 15.45 6.94 -15.40
N LEU A 237 14.45 7.03 -16.27
CA LEU A 237 14.57 7.75 -17.56
C LEU A 237 14.25 9.24 -17.42
N HIS A 238 13.37 9.61 -16.50
CA HIS A 238 12.73 10.93 -16.40
C HIS A 238 13.07 11.63 -15.09
N THR A 239 14.37 11.69 -14.81
CA THR A 239 14.97 12.38 -13.65
C THR A 239 14.68 13.89 -13.66
N ALA A 240 15.03 14.58 -12.57
CA ALA A 240 14.91 16.04 -12.51
C ALA A 240 15.64 16.73 -13.67
N GLU A 241 16.77 16.16 -14.11
CA GLU A 241 17.64 16.67 -15.15
C GLU A 241 17.17 16.30 -16.57
N THR A 242 16.66 15.09 -16.76
CA THR A 242 16.34 14.55 -18.10
C THR A 242 14.88 14.72 -18.51
N ARG A 243 13.95 14.89 -17.56
CA ARG A 243 12.50 14.90 -17.83
C ARG A 243 12.03 15.97 -18.82
N MET A 244 12.78 17.06 -18.98
CA MET A 244 12.43 18.17 -19.88
C MET A 244 12.86 17.88 -21.33
N ASN A 245 13.64 16.82 -21.56
CA ASN A 245 14.06 16.39 -22.89
C ASN A 245 12.97 15.63 -23.64
N TYR A 246 11.89 15.23 -22.95
CA TYR A 246 10.82 14.39 -23.47
C TYR A 246 9.46 15.04 -23.24
N THR A 247 8.58 14.91 -24.22
CA THR A 247 7.17 15.27 -24.07
C THR A 247 6.44 14.28 -23.16
N ALA A 248 5.29 14.64 -22.59
CA ALA A 248 4.51 13.71 -21.76
C ALA A 248 4.17 12.38 -22.49
N PRO A 249 3.71 12.38 -23.76
CA PRO A 249 3.49 11.14 -24.51
C PRO A 249 4.73 10.26 -24.66
N GLU A 250 5.90 10.85 -24.88
CA GLU A 250 7.16 10.10 -25.01
C GLU A 250 7.55 9.47 -23.67
N LYS A 251 7.40 10.20 -22.56
CA LYS A 251 7.69 9.67 -21.22
C LYS A 251 6.81 8.47 -20.87
N GLU A 252 5.50 8.60 -21.07
CA GLU A 252 4.53 7.53 -20.83
C GLU A 252 4.76 6.34 -21.76
N PHE A 253 5.11 6.60 -23.03
CA PHE A 253 5.47 5.55 -23.97
C PHE A 253 6.64 4.72 -23.48
N GLN A 254 7.72 5.37 -23.04
CA GLN A 254 8.91 4.66 -22.57
C GLN A 254 8.66 3.87 -21.29
N ALA A 255 7.98 4.50 -20.31
CA ALA A 255 7.70 3.85 -19.03
C ALA A 255 6.78 2.63 -19.20
N GLU A 256 5.70 2.79 -19.98
CA GLU A 256 4.73 1.71 -20.20
C GLU A 256 5.30 0.59 -21.08
N MET A 257 6.07 0.92 -22.12
CA MET A 257 6.74 -0.08 -22.97
C MET A 257 7.77 -0.88 -22.18
N THR A 258 8.54 -0.22 -21.30
CA THR A 258 9.51 -0.89 -20.42
C THR A 258 8.79 -1.82 -19.44
N ALA A 259 7.74 -1.33 -18.77
CA ALA A 259 6.95 -2.14 -17.85
C ALA A 259 6.34 -3.37 -18.54
N TYR A 260 5.80 -3.19 -19.75
CA TYR A 260 5.26 -4.29 -20.56
C TYR A 260 6.34 -5.31 -20.93
N ALA A 261 7.49 -4.86 -21.44
CA ALA A 261 8.56 -5.74 -21.90
C ALA A 261 9.12 -6.56 -20.74
N VAL A 262 9.39 -5.93 -19.59
CA VAL A 262 9.89 -6.61 -18.39
C VAL A 262 8.83 -7.59 -17.84
N SER A 263 7.57 -7.17 -17.71
CA SER A 263 6.49 -8.05 -17.24
C SER A 263 6.31 -9.28 -18.14
N SER A 264 6.25 -9.05 -19.45
CA SER A 264 6.09 -10.13 -20.45
C SER A 264 7.28 -11.09 -20.45
N TYR A 265 8.49 -10.58 -20.21
CA TYR A 265 9.69 -11.41 -20.13
C TYR A 265 9.63 -12.41 -18.97
N PHE A 266 9.03 -12.02 -17.84
CA PHE A 266 8.74 -12.90 -16.69
C PHE A 266 7.42 -13.67 -16.82
N GLY A 267 6.76 -13.64 -18.00
CA GLY A 267 5.53 -14.39 -18.26
C GLY A 267 4.27 -13.77 -17.67
N ILE A 268 4.30 -12.48 -17.33
CA ILE A 268 3.18 -11.73 -16.76
C ILE A 268 2.52 -10.95 -17.88
N ASP A 269 1.29 -11.31 -18.23
CA ASP A 269 0.54 -10.65 -19.30
C ASP A 269 -0.14 -9.37 -18.80
N THR A 270 0.38 -8.22 -19.25
CA THR A 270 -0.23 -6.90 -19.03
C THR A 270 -0.71 -6.27 -20.35
N SER A 271 -0.73 -7.05 -21.44
CA SER A 271 -0.82 -6.53 -22.80
C SER A 271 -2.10 -5.73 -23.05
N GLU A 272 -3.28 -6.25 -22.69
CA GLU A 272 -4.55 -5.58 -22.92
C GLU A 272 -4.60 -4.18 -22.29
N TYR A 273 -4.11 -4.06 -21.06
CA TYR A 273 -4.04 -2.80 -20.34
C TYR A 273 -3.02 -1.84 -20.96
N SER A 274 -1.78 -2.31 -21.16
CA SER A 274 -0.69 -1.49 -21.70
C SER A 274 -1.01 -1.00 -23.11
N LEU A 275 -1.67 -1.82 -23.94
CA LEU A 275 -2.14 -1.42 -25.28
C LEU A 275 -3.11 -0.24 -25.21
N GLY A 276 -4.16 -0.35 -24.40
CA GLY A 276 -5.17 0.69 -24.28
C GLY A 276 -4.60 2.00 -23.71
N TYR A 277 -3.72 1.89 -22.72
CA TYR A 277 -3.05 3.03 -22.10
C TYR A 277 -2.11 3.73 -23.08
N LEU A 278 -1.20 2.98 -23.73
CA LEU A 278 -0.30 3.51 -24.76
C LEU A 278 -1.08 4.19 -25.89
N ALA A 279 -2.11 3.54 -26.44
CA ALA A 279 -2.90 4.13 -27.50
C ALA A 279 -3.51 5.48 -27.07
N SER A 280 -3.97 5.61 -25.82
CA SER A 280 -4.50 6.89 -25.32
C SER A 280 -3.45 8.01 -25.25
N TRP A 281 -2.18 7.66 -25.06
CA TRP A 281 -1.08 8.61 -25.01
C TRP A 281 -0.51 8.95 -26.36
N THR A 282 -0.47 7.99 -27.30
CA THR A 282 0.25 8.10 -28.57
C THR A 282 -0.65 8.39 -29.77
N GLN A 283 -1.95 8.09 -29.70
CA GLN A 283 -2.87 8.26 -30.82
C GLN A 283 -2.93 9.73 -31.27
N GLY A 284 -2.63 9.96 -32.55
CA GLY A 284 -2.62 11.29 -33.16
C GLY A 284 -1.52 12.23 -32.66
N LYS A 285 -0.52 11.70 -31.93
CA LYS A 285 0.64 12.47 -31.45
C LYS A 285 1.91 12.00 -32.13
N GLU A 286 2.70 12.95 -32.60
CA GLU A 286 3.99 12.67 -33.22
C GLU A 286 5.06 12.43 -32.15
N MET A 287 5.82 11.35 -32.30
CA MET A 287 7.04 11.09 -31.54
C MET A 287 8.24 11.43 -32.42
N LYS A 288 9.02 12.44 -32.03
CA LYS A 288 10.03 13.04 -32.90
C LYS A 288 11.16 12.08 -33.26
N ASP A 289 11.52 11.19 -32.34
CA ASP A 289 12.60 10.22 -32.52
C ASP A 289 12.22 8.85 -31.91
N LYS A 290 11.30 8.14 -32.58
CA LYS A 290 10.82 6.83 -32.14
C LYS A 290 11.95 5.80 -31.98
N THR A 291 12.97 5.87 -32.84
CA THR A 291 14.14 4.98 -32.79
C THR A 291 14.92 5.18 -31.49
N LYS A 292 15.20 6.43 -31.10
CA LYS A 292 15.84 6.73 -29.82
C LYS A 292 14.99 6.25 -28.63
N LEU A 293 13.69 6.53 -28.64
CA LEU A 293 12.80 6.12 -27.55
C LEU A 293 12.79 4.60 -27.37
N LEU A 294 12.72 3.84 -28.47
CA LEU A 294 12.75 2.37 -28.46
C LEU A 294 14.10 1.84 -27.97
N LYS A 295 15.21 2.48 -28.35
CA LYS A 295 16.53 2.12 -27.85
C LYS A 295 16.60 2.28 -26.32
N GLU A 296 16.13 3.41 -25.79
CA GLU A 296 16.09 3.67 -24.34
C GLU A 296 15.17 2.67 -23.61
N VAL A 297 14.05 2.27 -24.23
CA VAL A 297 13.19 1.18 -23.72
C VAL A 297 13.93 -0.15 -23.67
N HIS A 298 14.65 -0.52 -24.73
CA HIS A 298 15.41 -1.78 -24.78
C HIS A 298 16.48 -1.84 -23.71
N GLU A 299 17.31 -0.78 -23.63
CA GLU A 299 18.40 -0.68 -22.66
C GLU A 299 17.87 -0.75 -21.22
N THR A 300 16.81 0.01 -20.91
CA THR A 300 16.19 0.00 -19.58
C THR A 300 15.55 -1.35 -19.24
N SER A 301 14.87 -1.98 -20.22
CA SER A 301 14.23 -3.28 -20.00
C SER A 301 15.26 -4.37 -19.71
N ILE A 302 16.38 -4.39 -20.46
CA ILE A 302 17.48 -5.34 -20.22
C ILE A 302 18.08 -5.10 -18.84
N GLU A 303 18.37 -3.85 -18.47
CA GLU A 303 18.92 -3.52 -17.15
C GLU A 303 18.00 -3.99 -16.01
N PHE A 304 16.69 -3.79 -16.15
CA PHE A 304 15.69 -4.22 -15.17
C PHE A 304 15.62 -5.74 -15.08
N ILE A 305 15.55 -6.42 -16.22
CA ILE A 305 15.55 -7.89 -16.31
C ILE A 305 16.79 -8.47 -15.63
N GLU A 306 17.98 -7.98 -15.97
CA GLU A 306 19.24 -8.47 -15.39
C GLU A 306 19.30 -8.25 -13.88
N THR A 307 18.77 -7.12 -13.41
CA THR A 307 18.74 -6.80 -11.97
C THR A 307 17.78 -7.73 -11.23
N ILE A 308 16.60 -7.98 -11.79
CA ILE A 308 15.62 -8.93 -11.22
C ILE A 308 16.20 -10.34 -11.24
N GLU A 309 16.73 -10.83 -12.37
CA GLU A 309 17.32 -12.16 -12.47
C GLU A 309 18.48 -12.36 -11.49
N SER A 310 19.37 -11.36 -11.34
CA SER A 310 20.44 -11.41 -10.36
C SER A 310 19.91 -11.51 -8.92
N SER A 311 18.82 -10.79 -8.61
CA SER A 311 18.15 -10.89 -7.32
C SER A 311 17.57 -12.30 -7.10
N LEU A 312 16.87 -12.84 -8.09
CA LEU A 312 16.29 -14.20 -8.06
C LEU A 312 17.38 -15.29 -7.94
N GLU A 313 18.54 -15.11 -8.58
CA GLU A 313 19.66 -16.04 -8.49
C GLU A 313 20.32 -16.02 -7.11
N LYS A 314 20.47 -14.85 -6.50
CA LYS A 314 20.95 -14.73 -5.11
C LYS A 314 20.02 -15.44 -4.13
N GLU A 315 18.70 -15.29 -4.30
CA GLU A 315 17.73 -16.04 -3.50
C GLU A 315 17.86 -17.56 -3.69
N LYS A 316 17.97 -18.02 -4.94
CA LYS A 316 18.18 -19.45 -5.24
C LYS A 316 19.50 -19.98 -4.69
N ALA A 317 20.57 -19.19 -4.69
CA ALA A 317 21.86 -19.59 -4.13
C ALA A 317 21.79 -19.72 -2.60
N ASN A 318 21.07 -18.81 -1.94
CA ASN A 318 20.79 -18.89 -0.52
C ASN A 318 19.93 -20.13 -0.19
N GLU A 319 18.87 -20.39 -0.96
CA GLU A 319 18.05 -21.62 -0.82
C GLU A 319 18.87 -22.90 -1.01
N LYS A 320 19.71 -22.97 -2.06
CA LYS A 320 20.57 -24.14 -2.32
C LYS A 320 21.67 -24.33 -1.28
N GLY A 321 22.17 -23.24 -0.69
CA GLY A 321 23.14 -23.29 0.41
C GLY A 321 22.54 -23.94 1.65
N VAL A 322 21.27 -23.64 1.94
CA VAL A 322 20.49 -24.28 3.01
C VAL A 322 20.22 -25.76 2.69
N ASP A 323 19.75 -26.08 1.47
CA ASP A 323 19.49 -27.47 1.03
C ASP A 323 20.77 -28.34 0.97
N HIS A 324 21.92 -27.78 0.59
CA HIS A 324 23.18 -28.53 0.49
C HIS A 324 23.78 -28.80 1.88
N MET A 325 23.59 -27.89 2.83
CA MET A 325 23.86 -28.14 4.26
C MET A 325 22.96 -29.25 4.81
N GLU A 326 21.65 -29.24 4.53
CA GLU A 326 20.74 -30.31 4.95
C GLU A 326 21.10 -31.67 4.33
N LYS A 327 21.52 -31.72 3.05
CA LYS A 327 21.93 -32.97 2.40
C LYS A 327 23.25 -33.53 2.89
N GLN A 328 24.26 -32.70 3.15
CA GLN A 328 25.54 -33.15 3.73
C GLN A 328 25.37 -33.71 5.15
N VAL A 329 24.38 -33.23 5.89
CA VAL A 329 24.00 -33.79 7.20
C VAL A 329 23.31 -35.16 7.07
N SER A 330 22.69 -35.47 5.92
CA SER A 330 21.96 -36.73 5.73
C SER A 330 22.77 -37.91 5.16
N GLU A 331 23.91 -37.67 4.49
CA GLU A 331 24.76 -38.71 3.87
C GLU A 331 25.91 -39.21 4.76
N ASN A 332 26.22 -38.54 5.87
CA ASN A 332 27.10 -39.08 6.92
C ASN A 332 26.29 -39.95 7.89
N LYS A 333 26.02 -41.20 7.50
CA LYS A 333 25.47 -42.22 8.39
C LYS A 333 26.44 -43.39 8.52
N ASP A 334 27.45 -43.19 9.36
CA ASP A 334 27.86 -44.19 10.33
C ASP A 334 28.36 -43.49 11.61
N GLY A 335 27.54 -43.59 12.67
CA GLY A 335 28.05 -43.70 14.04
C GLY A 335 28.46 -42.43 14.81
N ASN A 336 27.70 -41.34 14.77
CA ASN A 336 27.35 -40.52 15.95
C ASN A 336 26.43 -39.39 15.52
N VAL A 337 25.22 -39.33 16.07
CA VAL A 337 24.30 -38.20 15.88
C VAL A 337 24.92 -36.99 16.57
N ARG A 338 25.59 -36.11 15.82
CA ARG A 338 25.81 -34.73 16.25
C ARG A 338 24.56 -33.94 15.90
N ASP A 339 24.08 -33.23 16.91
CA ASP A 339 22.77 -32.63 17.02
C ASP A 339 22.54 -31.55 15.94
N ASN A 340 21.39 -31.56 15.25
CA ASN A 340 21.03 -30.54 14.26
C ASN A 340 21.04 -29.11 14.85
N PHE A 341 21.08 -29.01 16.18
CA PHE A 341 21.30 -27.79 16.95
C PHE A 341 22.64 -27.11 16.65
N GLU A 342 23.78 -27.83 16.63
CA GLU A 342 25.14 -27.25 16.48
C GLU A 342 25.36 -26.56 15.11
N VAL A 343 24.71 -27.08 14.05
CA VAL A 343 24.82 -26.53 12.69
C VAL A 343 24.03 -25.22 12.56
N LEU A 344 22.84 -25.16 13.17
CA LEU A 344 22.03 -23.94 13.24
C LEU A 344 22.70 -22.86 14.11
N THR A 345 23.33 -23.25 15.23
CA THR A 345 24.10 -22.32 16.06
C THR A 345 25.28 -21.72 15.29
N GLY A 346 25.97 -22.49 14.45
CA GLY A 346 27.10 -22.02 13.65
C GLY A 346 26.71 -21.02 12.55
N ILE A 347 25.50 -21.12 12.00
CA ILE A 347 24.96 -20.17 10.99
C ILE A 347 24.52 -18.87 11.68
N GLN A 348 23.83 -18.96 12.83
CA GLN A 348 23.47 -17.80 13.65
C GLN A 348 24.70 -17.04 14.16
N GLN A 349 25.72 -17.74 14.67
CA GLN A 349 26.97 -17.10 15.15
C GLN A 349 27.75 -16.40 14.04
N ASN A 350 27.74 -16.92 12.80
CA ASN A 350 28.39 -16.26 11.67
C ASN A 350 27.59 -15.04 11.15
N ALA A 351 26.26 -15.10 11.17
CA ALA A 351 25.41 -13.94 10.84
C ALA A 351 25.55 -12.84 11.90
N GLN A 352 25.57 -13.20 13.18
CA GLN A 352 25.82 -12.31 14.33
C GLN A 352 27.19 -11.63 14.22
N ARG A 353 28.23 -12.39 13.88
CA ARG A 353 29.60 -11.87 13.67
C ARG A 353 29.66 -10.89 12.49
N LEU A 354 29.02 -11.20 11.36
CA LEU A 354 29.00 -10.34 10.17
C LEU A 354 28.23 -9.03 10.36
N ILE A 355 27.21 -9.04 11.22
CA ILE A 355 26.43 -7.85 11.59
C ILE A 355 27.22 -6.98 12.60
N ASN A 356 27.85 -7.60 13.61
CA ASN A 356 28.73 -6.94 14.59
C ASN A 356 29.94 -6.26 13.92
N GLU A 357 30.58 -6.92 12.96
CA GLU A 357 31.77 -6.39 12.24
C GLU A 357 31.43 -5.24 11.27
N ARG A 358 30.21 -5.16 10.73
CA ARG A 358 29.84 -4.15 9.70
C ARG A 358 29.14 -2.89 10.23
N LEU A 359 28.44 -2.97 11.37
CA LEU A 359 27.62 -1.85 11.87
C LEU A 359 28.09 -1.29 13.22
N GLY A 360 29.06 -1.92 13.91
CA GLY A 360 29.62 -1.40 15.16
C GLY A 360 28.62 -1.25 16.31
N LEU A 361 27.45 -1.87 16.18
CA LEU A 361 26.36 -1.87 17.15
C LEU A 361 26.25 -3.29 17.70
N ASN A 362 26.47 -3.44 19.01
CA ASN A 362 26.35 -4.74 19.68
C ASN A 362 24.86 -5.04 19.93
N PHE A 363 24.26 -5.85 19.06
CA PHE A 363 22.87 -6.28 19.15
C PHE A 363 22.66 -7.59 19.94
N GLU A 364 23.68 -8.14 20.62
CA GLU A 364 23.50 -9.34 21.46
C GLU A 364 22.51 -9.13 22.61
N LYS A 365 22.16 -7.89 22.96
CA LYS A 365 21.29 -7.59 24.12
C LYS A 365 19.80 -7.37 23.82
N HIS A 366 19.32 -7.53 22.59
CA HIS A 366 17.96 -7.08 22.24
C HIS A 366 17.02 -8.08 21.56
N TRP A 367 17.40 -9.34 21.38
CA TRP A 367 16.56 -10.32 20.66
C TRP A 367 16.51 -11.74 21.24
N GLU A 368 16.97 -12.00 22.47
CA GLU A 368 17.08 -13.39 22.93
C GLU A 368 15.76 -14.15 23.15
N ASN A 369 14.58 -13.52 23.25
CA ASN A 369 13.35 -14.25 23.64
C ASN A 369 12.10 -13.92 22.82
N TYR A 370 12.03 -14.38 21.58
CA TYR A 370 10.75 -14.50 20.89
C TYR A 370 10.58 -15.92 20.33
N GLU A 371 9.73 -16.72 20.97
CA GLU A 371 9.35 -18.06 20.49
C GLU A 371 7.88 -18.05 20.05
N ILE A 372 7.61 -18.70 18.90
CA ILE A 372 6.29 -18.82 18.29
C ILE A 372 5.76 -20.21 18.63
N GLN A 373 4.60 -20.31 19.27
CA GLN A 373 3.95 -21.60 19.53
C GLN A 373 2.81 -21.90 18.54
N LEU A 374 2.75 -23.17 18.12
CA LEU A 374 1.72 -23.76 17.27
C LEU A 374 0.90 -24.75 18.10
N SER A 375 -0.33 -25.03 17.67
CA SER A 375 -1.18 -26.10 18.21
C SER A 375 -0.48 -27.48 18.17
N GLU A 376 -0.90 -28.44 19.00
CA GLU A 376 -0.29 -29.78 19.11
C GLU A 376 -0.23 -30.59 17.78
N ASP A 377 -1.00 -30.21 16.76
CA ASP A 377 -0.97 -30.79 15.42
C ASP A 377 -0.18 -29.98 14.38
N ASN A 378 0.45 -28.87 14.81
CA ASN A 378 1.22 -27.90 14.05
C ASN A 378 0.47 -27.21 12.89
N ARG A 379 -0.84 -26.96 13.01
CA ARG A 379 -1.64 -26.37 11.92
C ARG A 379 -2.18 -24.97 12.18
N VAL A 380 -2.18 -24.48 13.42
CA VAL A 380 -2.69 -23.14 13.77
C VAL A 380 -1.71 -22.41 14.69
N LEU A 381 -1.48 -21.12 14.42
CA LEU A 381 -0.82 -20.18 15.34
C LEU A 381 -1.87 -19.70 16.33
N GLU A 382 -1.72 -20.01 17.62
CA GLU A 382 -2.76 -19.72 18.61
C GLU A 382 -2.68 -18.30 19.17
N GLU A 383 -1.49 -17.71 19.34
CA GLU A 383 -1.36 -16.32 19.78
C GLU A 383 -0.01 -15.68 19.38
N ILE A 384 -0.04 -14.40 19.04
CA ILE A 384 1.15 -13.54 18.98
C ILE A 384 0.84 -12.27 19.77
N ASN A 385 1.80 -11.94 20.63
CA ASN A 385 2.06 -10.65 21.27
C ASN A 385 1.40 -10.45 22.65
N PRO A 386 1.99 -9.57 23.46
CA PRO A 386 1.36 -8.29 23.35
C PRO A 386 2.37 -7.34 22.73
N ASN A 387 1.96 -6.68 21.65
CA ASN A 387 2.34 -5.29 21.54
C ASN A 387 2.06 -4.72 22.94
N ILE A 388 2.84 -3.76 23.44
CA ILE A 388 2.30 -2.84 24.44
C ILE A 388 2.38 -3.36 25.90
N ARG A 389 2.97 -2.51 26.75
CA ARG A 389 2.99 -2.47 28.23
C ARG A 389 3.15 -3.81 28.96
N LEU A 390 4.36 -4.02 29.47
CA LEU A 390 4.66 -5.04 30.49
C LEU A 390 4.07 -4.62 31.84
N ASN A 391 3.49 -5.57 32.55
CA ASN A 391 3.13 -5.41 33.96
C ASN A 391 4.34 -5.64 34.88
N LEU A 392 4.20 -5.33 36.17
CA LEU A 392 5.32 -5.27 37.11
C LEU A 392 6.00 -6.64 37.30
N GLY A 393 5.25 -7.75 37.27
CA GLY A 393 5.79 -9.11 37.39
C GLY A 393 6.54 -9.57 36.13
N GLU A 394 6.08 -9.16 34.94
CA GLU A 394 6.76 -9.41 33.66
C GLU A 394 8.10 -8.65 33.57
N MET A 395 8.18 -7.45 34.16
CA MET A 395 9.44 -6.72 34.30
C MET A 395 10.36 -7.32 35.39
N GLU A 396 9.80 -7.86 36.48
CA GLU A 396 10.58 -8.50 37.56
C GLU A 396 11.35 -9.71 37.06
N GLN A 397 10.71 -10.56 36.25
CA GLN A 397 11.39 -11.68 35.61
C GLN A 397 12.51 -11.23 34.68
N ILE A 398 12.28 -10.24 33.82
CA ILE A 398 13.30 -9.75 32.89
C ILE A 398 14.49 -9.13 33.63
N VAL A 399 14.26 -8.39 34.73
CA VAL A 399 15.36 -7.78 35.51
C VAL A 399 16.09 -8.81 36.37
N TYR A 400 15.39 -9.78 36.97
CA TYR A 400 15.99 -10.90 37.69
C TYR A 400 16.88 -11.78 36.80
N GLU A 401 16.51 -11.93 35.53
CA GLU A 401 17.12 -12.88 34.61
C GLU A 401 18.20 -12.24 33.72
N PHE A 402 18.06 -10.96 33.35
CA PHE A 402 18.97 -10.26 32.43
C PHE A 402 19.63 -8.99 33.02
N GLY A 403 19.21 -8.56 34.21
CA GLY A 403 19.78 -7.41 34.92
C GLY A 403 21.00 -7.79 35.77
N THR A 404 21.83 -6.82 36.10
CA THR A 404 22.93 -6.97 37.06
C THR A 404 22.40 -7.09 38.50
N ASN A 405 23.17 -7.68 39.41
CA ASN A 405 22.79 -7.77 40.84
C ASN A 405 22.34 -6.42 41.44
N ARG A 406 22.95 -5.30 40.99
CA ARG A 406 22.56 -3.95 41.42
C ARG A 406 21.20 -3.53 40.84
N GLU A 407 20.92 -3.87 39.60
CA GLU A 407 19.64 -3.59 38.93
C GLU A 407 18.52 -4.45 39.52
N GLN A 408 18.82 -5.72 39.86
CA GLN A 408 17.92 -6.62 40.57
C GLN A 408 17.56 -6.11 41.96
N ASP A 409 18.56 -5.73 42.78
CA ASP A 409 18.33 -5.14 44.10
C ASP A 409 17.56 -3.82 44.05
N THR A 410 17.76 -3.05 42.97
CA THR A 410 17.05 -1.79 42.74
C THR A 410 15.60 -2.05 42.35
N PHE A 411 15.38 -3.02 41.47
CA PHE A 411 14.05 -3.38 40.99
C PHE A 411 13.21 -4.05 42.07
N LYS A 412 13.80 -4.92 42.88
CA LYS A 412 13.14 -5.53 44.04
C LYS A 412 12.61 -4.50 45.03
N LYS A 413 13.38 -3.44 45.32
CA LYS A 413 12.92 -2.31 46.16
C LYS A 413 11.75 -1.55 45.53
N ILE A 414 11.71 -1.47 44.21
CA ILE A 414 10.61 -0.85 43.47
C ILE A 414 9.35 -1.71 43.58
N VAL A 415 9.46 -3.02 43.40
CA VAL A 415 8.36 -3.99 43.56
C VAL A 415 7.81 -3.95 44.99
N ASP A 416 8.67 -4.10 46.00
CA ASP A 416 8.29 -4.04 47.42
C ASP A 416 7.60 -2.71 47.81
N THR A 417 7.92 -1.61 47.10
CA THR A 417 7.28 -0.30 47.29
C THR A 417 5.92 -0.21 46.62
N LEU A 418 5.73 -0.87 45.47
CA LEU A 418 4.53 -0.76 44.64
C LEU A 418 3.48 -1.84 44.96
N GLU A 419 3.89 -2.98 45.53
CA GLU A 419 3.02 -4.10 45.91
C GLU A 419 1.78 -3.67 46.71
N PRO A 420 1.88 -2.82 47.76
CA PRO A 420 0.72 -2.43 48.57
C PRO A 420 -0.28 -1.55 47.82
N TYR A 421 0.14 -0.90 46.72
CA TYR A 421 -0.72 -0.04 45.90
C TYR A 421 -1.47 -0.86 44.84
N TYR A 422 -0.89 -1.95 44.35
CA TYR A 422 -1.53 -2.85 43.41
C TYR A 422 -2.68 -3.66 44.05
N GLU A 423 -2.55 -4.05 45.32
CA GLU A 423 -3.65 -4.71 46.05
C GLU A 423 -4.85 -3.78 46.32
N ALA A 424 -4.64 -2.46 46.29
CA ALA A 424 -5.70 -1.46 46.50
C ALA A 424 -6.51 -1.14 45.22
N ASP A 425 -5.96 -1.35 44.02
CA ASP A 425 -6.56 -1.03 42.71
C ASP A 425 -7.66 -2.01 42.23
N LEU A 426 -7.96 -3.07 43.01
CA LEU A 426 -9.11 -3.96 42.76
C LEU A 426 -10.42 -3.46 43.38
N LEU A 427 -10.42 -2.27 44.01
CA LEU A 427 -11.59 -1.64 44.63
C LEU A 427 -11.73 -0.20 44.10
N GLU A 428 -12.88 0.12 43.51
CA GLU A 428 -13.22 1.37 42.80
C GLU A 428 -12.91 2.71 43.53
N ASP A 429 -12.83 3.76 42.70
CA ASP A 429 -13.04 5.20 42.96
C ASP A 429 -11.96 6.00 43.72
N SER A 430 -10.95 6.50 42.99
CA SER A 430 -10.49 7.91 43.12
C SER A 430 -9.41 8.28 42.09
N PHE A 431 -9.84 8.83 40.96
CA PHE A 431 -8.95 9.44 39.97
C PHE A 431 -8.46 10.86 40.39
N ASN A 432 -8.45 11.21 41.67
CA ASN A 432 -8.05 12.54 42.13
C ASN A 432 -7.17 12.44 43.37
N ASP A 433 -6.02 13.13 43.32
CA ASP A 433 -5.08 13.40 44.41
C ASP A 433 -3.86 12.49 44.58
N ILE A 434 -2.99 12.32 43.56
CA ILE A 434 -1.55 12.05 43.84
C ILE A 434 -0.62 12.77 42.82
N PRO A 435 0.42 13.53 43.25
CA PRO A 435 1.23 14.37 42.37
C PRO A 435 2.31 13.57 41.61
N ILE A 436 2.17 13.45 40.29
CA ILE A 436 3.16 12.80 39.40
C ILE A 436 4.46 13.64 39.24
N ALA A 437 4.54 14.83 39.85
CA ALA A 437 5.58 15.82 39.57
C ALA A 437 6.78 15.88 40.55
N GLU A 438 6.82 15.12 41.66
CA GLU A 438 7.91 15.27 42.65
C GLU A 438 8.92 14.11 42.74
N ASN A 439 8.71 12.97 42.07
CA ASN A 439 9.70 11.87 42.07
C ASN A 439 10.47 11.66 40.75
N LEU A 440 10.18 12.47 39.73
CA LEU A 440 10.94 12.47 38.46
C LEU A 440 12.09 13.50 38.43
N SER A 441 12.17 14.42 39.41
CA SER A 441 13.26 15.40 39.52
C SER A 441 14.56 14.79 40.07
N GLY A 442 14.49 13.73 40.90
CA GLY A 442 15.67 13.04 41.43
C GLY A 442 16.39 12.11 40.43
N ILE A 443 15.76 11.77 39.30
CA ILE A 443 16.32 10.86 38.29
C ILE A 443 17.12 11.62 37.22
N TYR A 444 16.84 12.92 37.01
CA TYR A 444 17.58 13.75 36.06
C TYR A 444 18.99 14.14 36.57
N ASP A 445 19.16 14.31 37.88
CA ASP A 445 20.45 14.69 38.48
C ASP A 445 21.49 13.54 38.56
N ILE A 446 21.03 12.28 38.54
CA ILE A 446 21.93 11.11 38.50
C ILE A 446 22.52 10.90 37.09
N ILE A 447 21.81 11.32 36.04
CA ILE A 447 22.23 11.13 34.65
C ILE A 447 23.19 12.25 34.19
N CYS A 448 23.16 13.43 34.82
CA CYS A 448 23.96 14.59 34.40
C CYS A 448 25.19 14.94 35.27
N THR A 449 25.52 14.16 36.30
CA THR A 449 26.74 14.40 37.12
C THR A 449 27.69 13.20 37.14
N LYS A 450 28.55 13.12 36.11
CA LYS A 450 30.00 12.78 36.23
C LYS A 450 30.69 12.90 34.88
N LYS A 451 30.94 14.14 34.46
CA LYS A 451 32.24 14.51 33.90
C LYS A 451 33.22 14.66 35.07
N ASP A 452 34.47 14.31 34.81
CA ASP A 452 35.66 14.50 35.65
C ASP A 452 35.87 13.48 36.79
N VAL A 453 36.95 12.70 36.69
CA VAL A 453 38.10 12.70 37.63
C VAL A 453 39.17 11.67 37.19
N SER A 454 40.34 12.22 36.86
CA SER A 454 41.75 11.76 36.96
C SER A 454 42.27 10.40 36.44
N TYR A 455 43.37 10.52 35.69
CA TYR A 455 44.47 9.54 35.55
C TYR A 455 45.22 9.31 36.86
N ASP A 456 45.64 8.05 37.11
CA ASP A 456 46.81 7.54 37.86
C ASP A 456 46.52 6.03 38.09
N THR A 457 47.31 5.02 37.70
CA THR A 457 48.76 4.82 37.50
C THR A 457 48.99 3.75 36.43
#